data_AF-A0AAW4KS91-F1
#
_entry.id   AF-A0AAW4KS91-F1
#
_cell.length_a   1.000
_cell.length_b   1.000
_cell.length_c   1.000
_cell.angle_alpha   90.00
_cell.angle_beta   90.00
_cell.angle_gamma   90.00
#
_symmetry.space_group_name_H-M   'P 1'
#
loop_
_entity.id
_entity.type
_entity.pdbx_description
1 polymer ?
#
loop_
_entity_poly.entity_id
_entity_poly.type
_entity_poly.pdbx_seq_one_letter_code
_entity_poly.pdbx_strand_id
1 'polypeptide(L)'
;LLEGWLGHDKQITILDLSGVPSAVLTRLIGSILRIVYEALFWSREKSEGGVERPLLVVMEEAHRYLGPDAGTVASEVVKRIAKEGRKYGVGAMVV
;
A
#
# COMPACT_ATOMS: atom_id res chain seq x y z
N LEU A 1 14.34 -1.35 5.39
CA LEU A 1 13.05 -0.62 5.29
C LEU A 1 11.91 -1.59 5.03
N LEU A 2 11.82 -2.19 3.83
CA LEU A 2 10.73 -3.13 3.47
C LEU A 2 10.59 -4.35 4.38
N GLU A 3 11.69 -4.94 4.84
CA GLU A 3 11.68 -6.07 5.78
C GLU A 3 11.00 -5.72 7.12
N GLY A 4 11.07 -4.45 7.55
CA GLY A 4 10.36 -3.97 8.74
C GLY A 4 8.87 -3.74 8.49
N TRP A 5 8.40 -3.82 7.25
CA TRP A 5 6.99 -3.65 6.89
C TRP A 5 6.34 -4.94 6.41
N LEU A 6 7.11 -5.79 5.73
CA LEU A 6 6.66 -6.98 5.02
C LEU A 6 7.52 -8.18 5.39
N GLY A 7 6.89 -9.31 5.65
CA GLY A 7 7.59 -10.60 5.82
C GLY A 7 8.37 -10.76 7.12
N HIS A 8 8.14 -9.91 8.12
CA HIS A 8 8.61 -10.13 9.49
C HIS A 8 7.69 -11.10 10.26
N ASP A 9 8.06 -11.38 11.51
CA ASP A 9 7.44 -12.36 12.42
C ASP A 9 6.08 -11.94 13.01
N LYS A 10 5.59 -10.74 12.65
CA LYS A 10 4.31 -10.20 13.16
C LYS A 10 3.24 -10.27 12.06
N GLN A 11 2.02 -10.56 12.48
CA GLN A 11 0.87 -10.70 11.58
C GLN A 11 0.39 -9.35 11.01
N ILE A 12 0.64 -8.25 11.73
CA ILE A 12 0.14 -6.92 11.38
C ILE A 12 1.29 -5.92 11.50
N THR A 13 1.40 -5.07 10.48
CA THR A 13 2.29 -3.92 10.43
C THR A 13 1.46 -2.66 10.51
N ILE A 14 1.73 -1.81 11.50
CA ILE A 14 1.07 -0.52 11.66
C ILE A 14 2.04 0.58 11.24
N LEU A 15 1.66 1.34 10.22
CA LEU A 15 2.37 2.54 9.80
C LEU A 15 1.68 3.75 10.45
N ASP A 16 2.20 4.20 11.60
CA ASP A 16 1.69 5.38 12.29
C ASP A 16 2.15 6.65 11.57
N LEU A 17 1.20 7.34 10.93
CA LEU A 17 1.41 8.59 10.21
C LEU A 17 0.77 9.79 10.92
N SER A 18 0.32 9.64 12.17
CA SER A 18 -0.41 10.68 12.91
C SER A 18 0.40 11.97 13.11
N GLY A 19 1.73 11.87 13.18
CA GLY A 19 2.63 13.02 13.30
C GLY A 19 3.00 13.71 11.97
N VAL A 20 2.52 13.20 10.83
CA VAL A 20 2.91 13.70 9.51
C VAL A 20 2.04 14.90 9.11
N PRO A 21 2.64 16.04 8.71
CA PRO A 21 1.86 17.19 8.25
C PRO A 21 0.97 16.86 7.05
N SER A 22 -0.28 17.33 7.08
CA SER A 22 -1.27 17.06 6.02
C SER A 22 -0.78 17.42 4.60
N ALA A 23 0.06 18.46 4.49
CA ALA A 23 0.62 18.91 3.20
C ALA A 23 1.50 17.85 2.51
N VAL A 24 2.11 16.93 3.27
CA VAL A 24 2.99 15.86 2.72
C VAL A 24 2.39 14.47 2.87
N LEU A 25 1.36 14.30 3.72
CA LEU A 25 0.72 13.02 4.03
C LEU A 25 0.31 12.25 2.77
N THR A 26 -0.43 12.89 1.85
CA THR A 26 -0.91 12.23 0.63
C THR A 26 0.22 11.73 -0.25
N ARG A 27 1.31 12.50 -0.36
CA ARG A 27 2.49 12.10 -1.15
C ARG A 27 3.22 10.95 -0.48
N LEU A 28 3.36 10.98 0.85
CA LEU A 28 4.00 9.94 1.63
C LEU A 28 3.24 8.61 1.50
N ILE A 29 1.92 8.62 1.70
CA ILE A 29 1.06 7.43 1.53
C ILE A 29 1.20 6.90 0.11
N GLY A 30 1.10 7.76 -0.91
CA GLY A 30 1.26 7.34 -2.30
C GLY A 30 2.62 6.70 -2.59
N SER A 31 3.70 7.24 -2.03
CA SER A 31 5.04 6.67 -2.15
C SER A 31 5.16 5.31 -1.46
N ILE A 32 4.64 5.17 -0.23
CA ILE A 32 4.65 3.90 0.52
C ILE A 32 3.88 2.83 -0.27
N LEU A 33 2.65 3.13 -0.68
CA LEU A 33 1.82 2.21 -1.45
C LEU A 33 2.49 1.81 -2.77
N ARG A 34 3.14 2.76 -3.45
CA ARG A 34 3.87 2.47 -4.69
C ARG A 34 5.03 1.53 -4.44
N ILE A 35 5.82 1.76 -3.40
CA ILE A 35 6.95 0.90 -3.03
C ILE A 35 6.47 -0.52 -2.71
N VAL A 36 5.38 -0.65 -1.93
CA VAL A 36 4.79 -1.96 -1.60
C VAL A 36 4.29 -2.67 -2.86
N TYR A 37 3.52 -1.97 -3.70
CA TYR A 37 2.98 -2.56 -4.92
C TYR A 37 4.07 -3.01 -5.89
N GLU A 38 5.07 -2.17 -6.15
CA GLU A 38 6.18 -2.48 -7.05
C GLU A 38 7.03 -3.63 -6.48
N ALA A 39 7.28 -3.67 -5.16
CA ALA A 39 7.97 -4.79 -4.54
C ALA A 39 7.27 -6.13 -4.83
N LEU A 40 5.95 -6.19 -4.66
CA LEU A 40 5.15 -7.40 -4.93
C LEU A 40 5.07 -7.73 -6.42
N PHE A 41 5.00 -6.71 -7.28
CA PHE A 41 5.02 -6.88 -8.73
C PHE A 41 6.31 -7.56 -9.21
N TRP A 42 7.46 -7.14 -8.67
CA TRP A 42 8.78 -7.69 -9.02
C TRP A 42 9.11 -9.00 -8.29
N SER A 43 8.52 -9.25 -7.12
CA SER A 43 8.70 -10.51 -6.37
C SER A 43 7.65 -11.58 -6.71
N ARG A 44 6.77 -11.39 -7.69
CA ARG A 44 5.62 -12.28 -7.95
C ARG A 44 5.95 -13.77 -8.14
N GLU A 45 7.15 -14.10 -8.61
CA GLU A 45 7.63 -15.48 -8.85
C GLU A 45 8.60 -15.95 -7.75
N LYS A 46 8.81 -15.15 -6.71
CA LYS A 46 9.71 -15.44 -5.59
C LYS A 46 8.91 -15.83 -4.36
N SER A 47 9.57 -16.48 -3.39
CA SER A 47 8.96 -16.88 -2.11
C SER A 47 8.49 -15.69 -1.26
N GLU A 48 9.05 -14.51 -1.52
CA GLU A 48 8.72 -13.21 -0.92
C GLU A 48 7.59 -12.49 -1.67
N GLY A 49 7.07 -13.09 -2.75
CA GLY A 49 5.95 -12.60 -3.53
C GLY A 49 4.62 -12.68 -2.80
N GLY A 50 3.67 -11.84 -3.23
CA GLY A 50 2.33 -11.81 -2.64
C GLY A 50 1.51 -13.08 -2.89
N VAL A 51 1.91 -13.95 -3.82
CA VAL A 51 1.25 -15.25 -4.04
C VAL A 51 1.39 -16.15 -2.80
N GLU A 52 2.60 -16.24 -2.25
CA GLU A 52 2.88 -17.03 -1.05
C GLU A 52 2.67 -16.21 0.24
N ARG A 53 2.72 -14.88 0.14
CA ARG A 53 2.61 -13.95 1.27
C ARG A 53 1.58 -12.86 0.97
N PRO A 54 0.28 -13.19 0.89
CA PRO A 54 -0.75 -12.23 0.50
C PRO A 54 -0.84 -11.09 1.51
N LEU A 55 -1.04 -9.88 0.99
CA LEU A 55 -1.10 -8.67 1.79
C LEU A 55 -2.45 -7.98 1.61
N LEU A 56 -3.02 -7.55 2.72
CA LEU A 56 -4.14 -6.63 2.74
C LEU A 56 -3.66 -5.27 3.25
N VAL A 57 -3.75 -4.25 2.41
CA VAL A 57 -3.47 -2.87 2.80
C VAL A 57 -4.76 -2.24 3.30
N VAL A 58 -4.79 -1.84 4.57
CA VAL A 58 -5.91 -1.11 5.18
C VAL A 58 -5.56 0.37 5.26
N MET A 59 -6.44 1.20 4.70
CA MET A 59 -6.26 2.64 4.54
C MET A 59 -7.32 3.36 5.36
N GLU A 60 -6.96 3.77 6.57
CA GLU A 60 -7.80 4.59 7.43
C GLU A 60 -7.89 6.02 6.92
N GLU A 61 -9.05 6.66 7.15
CA GLU A 61 -9.37 8.03 6.76
C GLU A 61 -9.07 8.31 5.28
N ALA A 62 -9.40 7.35 4.43
CA ALA A 62 -9.00 7.35 3.04
C ALA A 62 -9.59 8.52 2.23
N HIS A 63 -10.71 9.08 2.70
CA HIS A 63 -11.30 10.28 2.12
C HIS A 63 -10.32 11.47 2.08
N ARG A 64 -9.32 11.53 2.98
CA ARG A 64 -8.32 12.60 3.04
C ARG A 64 -7.30 12.58 1.90
N TYR A 65 -7.06 11.42 1.28
CA TYR A 65 -6.02 11.25 0.25
C TYR A 65 -6.50 10.56 -1.04
N LEU A 66 -7.70 9.98 -1.05
CA LEU A 66 -8.34 9.34 -2.22
C LEU A 66 -9.53 10.12 -2.80
N GLY A 67 -9.71 11.39 -2.42
CA GLY A 67 -10.82 12.22 -2.87
C GLY A 67 -10.96 12.36 -4.40
N PRO A 68 -12.15 12.70 -4.91
CA PRO A 68 -12.49 12.71 -6.34
C PRO A 68 -11.59 13.62 -7.20
N ASP A 69 -11.13 14.75 -6.66
CA ASP A 69 -10.28 15.71 -7.38
C ASP A 69 -8.78 15.46 -7.19
N ALA A 70 -8.41 14.39 -6.49
CA ALA A 70 -7.06 14.25 -5.94
C ALA A 70 -6.00 14.10 -7.04
N GLY A 71 -6.26 13.35 -8.12
CA GLY A 71 -5.26 13.07 -9.17
C GLY A 71 -3.89 12.65 -8.62
N THR A 72 -3.85 12.12 -7.39
CA THR A 72 -2.62 11.97 -6.62
C THR A 72 -2.00 10.61 -6.87
N VAL A 73 -0.69 10.51 -6.63
CA VAL A 73 0.06 9.26 -6.61
C VAL A 73 -0.65 8.18 -5.77
N ALA A 74 -1.22 8.55 -4.62
CA ALA A 74 -1.98 7.63 -3.79
C ALA A 74 -3.22 7.08 -4.52
N SER A 75 -4.04 7.96 -5.08
CA SER A 75 -5.25 7.55 -5.82
C SER A 75 -4.94 6.65 -7.03
N GLU A 76 -3.86 6.92 -7.75
CA GLU A 76 -3.43 6.11 -8.89
C GLU A 76 -3.01 4.70 -8.47
N VAL A 77 -2.20 4.59 -7.42
CA VAL A 77 -1.70 3.30 -6.93
C VAL A 77 -2.84 2.48 -6.34
N VAL A 78 -3.73 3.09 -5.55
CA VAL A 78 -4.90 2.38 -5.01
C VAL A 78 -5.81 1.88 -6.13
N LYS A 79 -6.07 2.69 -7.17
CA LYS A 79 -6.82 2.24 -8.36
C LYS A 79 -6.12 1.06 -9.04
N ARG A 80 -4.79 1.05 -9.09
CA ARG A 80 -4.01 -0.06 -9.66
C ARG A 80 -4.11 -1.32 -8.79
N ILE A 81 -4.00 -1.20 -7.47
CA ILE A 81 -4.22 -2.31 -6.52
C ILE A 81 -5.64 -2.87 -6.67
N ALA A 82 -6.67 -2.02 -6.73
CA ALA A 82 -8.05 -2.46 -6.89
C ALA A 82 -8.29 -3.20 -8.22
N LYS A 83 -7.65 -2.76 -9.31
CA LYS A 83 -7.80 -3.37 -10.65
C LYS A 83 -6.98 -4.64 -10.84
N GLU A 84 -5.74 -4.65 -10.35
CA GLU A 84 -4.75 -5.67 -10.70
C GLU A 84 -4.16 -6.40 -9.51
N GLY A 85 -4.39 -5.93 -8.27
CA GLY A 85 -3.72 -6.41 -7.07
C GLY A 85 -3.87 -7.92 -6.83
N ARG A 86 -5.00 -8.52 -7.25
CA ARG A 86 -5.20 -9.98 -7.22
C ARG A 86 -4.09 -10.74 -7.95
N LYS A 87 -3.53 -10.20 -9.04
CA LYS A 87 -2.45 -10.84 -9.81
C LYS A 87 -1.12 -10.91 -9.03
N TYR A 88 -0.97 -10.05 -8.03
CA TYR A 88 0.27 -9.88 -7.26
C TYR A 88 0.08 -10.16 -5.77
N GLY A 89 -1.07 -10.74 -5.38
CA GLY A 89 -1.38 -11.06 -3.99
C GLY A 89 -1.52 -9.84 -3.07
N VAL A 90 -2.00 -8.71 -3.59
CA VAL A 90 -2.25 -7.50 -2.80
C VAL A 90 -3.71 -7.06 -2.92
N GLY A 91 -4.37 -6.90 -1.76
CA GLY A 91 -5.70 -6.34 -1.63
C GLY A 91 -5.67 -4.95 -1.00
N ALA A 92 -6.76 -4.22 -1.15
CA ALA A 92 -6.97 -2.93 -0.51
C ALA A 92 -8.31 -2.93 0.25
N MET A 93 -8.31 -2.37 1.46
CA MET A 93 -9.49 -1.99 2.23
C MET A 93 -9.42 -0.49 2.49
N VAL A 94 -10.51 0.20 2.18
CA VAL A 94 -10.66 1.65 2.31
C VAL A 94 -11.65 1.88 3.43
N VAL A 95 -11.24 2.62 4.46
CA VAL A 95 -12.06 3.01 5.61
C VAL A 95 -12.24 4.53 5.63
#